data_AF-A0A2X3M7Y9-F1
#
_entry.id   AF-A0A2X3M7Y9-F1
#
_cell.length_a   1.000
_cell.length_b   1.000
_cell.length_c   1.000
_cell.angle_alpha   90.00
_cell.angle_beta   90.00
_cell.angle_gamma   90.00
#
_symmetry.space_group_name_H-M   'P 1'
#
loop_
_entity.id
_entity.type
_entity.pdbx_description
1 polymer ?
#
loop_
_entity_poly.entity_id
_entity_poly.type
_entity_poly.pdbx_seq_one_letter_code
_entity_poly.pdbx_strand_id
1 'polypeptide(L)' 'MIDEDVYPILSLQSCLDKRAAKGGVSPQQVAQAIAFAQARLE' A
#
# COMPACT_ATOMS: atom_id res chain seq x y z
N MET A 1 29.74 -1.79 -5.50
CA MET A 1 28.66 -2.73 -5.82
C MET A 1 27.43 -2.28 -5.06
N ILE A 2 26.26 -2.27 -5.69
CA ILE A 2 25.00 -2.02 -4.97
C ILE A 2 24.62 -3.35 -4.32
N ASP A 3 24.19 -3.33 -3.07
CA ASP A 3 23.79 -4.55 -2.35
C ASP A 3 22.48 -5.10 -2.92
N GLU A 4 22.32 -6.42 -2.90
CA GLU A 4 21.19 -7.14 -3.52
C GLU A 4 19.85 -6.84 -2.81
N ASP A 5 19.91 -6.35 -1.58
CA ASP A 5 18.75 -5.97 -0.77
C ASP A 5 17.99 -4.75 -1.32
N VAL A 6 18.60 -3.99 -2.23
CA VAL A 6 17.97 -2.82 -2.84
C VAL A 6 16.87 -3.22 -3.83
N TYR A 7 17.03 -4.36 -4.51
CA TYR A 7 16.16 -4.71 -5.64
C TYR A 7 14.71 -4.96 -5.21
N PRO A 8 14.44 -5.68 -4.09
CA PRO A 8 13.10 -5.76 -3.53
C PRO A 8 12.54 -4.38 -3.13
N ILE A 9 13.38 -3.50 -2.57
CA ILE A 9 12.98 -2.17 -2.09
C ILE A 9 12.54 -1.25 -3.23
N LEU A 10 13.15 -1.37 -4.42
CA LEU A 10 12.84 -0.57 -5.59
C LEU A 10 11.70 -1.12 -6.47
N SER A 11 11.08 -2.22 -6.04
CA SER A 11 9.90 -2.76 -6.72
C SER A 11 8.69 -1.82 -6.62
N LEU A 12 7.80 -1.88 -7.61
CA LEU A 12 6.52 -1.17 -7.57
C LEU A 12 5.69 -1.58 -6.34
N GLN A 13 5.74 -2.86 -5.97
CA GLN A 13 5.04 -3.39 -4.80
C GLN A 13 5.56 -2.72 -3.50
N SER A 14 6.87 -2.62 -3.31
CA SER A 14 7.47 -1.91 -2.16
C SER A 14 7.06 -0.44 -2.11
N CYS A 15 6.97 0.24 -3.26
CA CYS A 15 6.48 1.62 -3.34
C CYS A 15 5.03 1.78 -2.84
N LEU A 16 4.17 0.79 -3.11
CA LEU A 16 2.78 0.77 -2.64
C LEU A 16 2.70 0.42 -1.15
N ASP A 17 3.36 -0.65 -0.74
CA ASP A 17 3.30 -1.19 0.63
C ASP A 17 3.84 -0.21 1.67
N LYS A 18 4.87 0.59 1.33
CA LYS A 18 5.41 1.61 2.24
C LYS A 18 4.42 2.74 2.55
N ARG A 19 3.40 2.94 1.71
CA ARG A 19 2.35 3.96 1.91
C ARG A 19 1.16 3.37 2.67
N ALA A 20 1.40 2.86 3.88
CA ALA A 20 0.45 2.09 4.69
C ALA A 20 -0.26 2.88 5.82
N ALA A 21 0.07 4.16 6.03
CA ALA A 21 -0.67 5.00 6.97
C ALA A 21 -2.14 5.18 6.54
N LYS A 22 -3.01 5.59 7.46
CA LYS A 22 -4.44 5.83 7.17
C LYS A 22 -4.59 6.79 5.98
N GLY A 23 -5.33 6.36 4.95
CA GLY A 23 -5.50 7.13 3.70
C GLY A 23 -4.35 6.99 2.71
N GLY A 24 -3.38 6.12 2.98
CA GLY A 24 -2.32 5.73 2.06
C GLY A 24 -2.80 4.82 0.93
N VAL A 25 -1.87 4.46 0.04
CA VAL A 25 -2.17 3.72 -1.21
C VAL A 25 -1.73 2.26 -1.18
N SER A 26 -1.24 1.75 -0.04
CA SER A 26 -1.02 0.31 0.11
C SER A 26 -2.32 -0.46 -0.19
N PRO A 27 -2.26 -1.66 -0.79
CA PRO A 27 -3.45 -2.45 -1.11
C PRO A 27 -4.40 -2.65 0.09
N GLN A 28 -3.84 -2.81 1.29
CA GLN A 28 -4.60 -2.97 2.53
C GLN A 28 -5.37 -1.70 2.89
N GLN A 29 -4.76 -0.51 2.77
CA GLN A 29 -5.44 0.76 3.02
C GLN A 29 -6.55 1.03 2.01
N VAL A 30 -6.31 0.74 0.73
CA VAL A 30 -7.33 0.89 -0.32
C VAL A 30 -8.50 -0.06 -0.06
N ALA A 31 -8.23 -1.32 0.28
CA ALA A 31 -9.28 -2.30 0.61
C ALA A 31 -10.11 -1.85 1.82
N GLN A 32 -9.47 -1.37 2.89
CA GLN A 32 -10.16 -0.82 4.06
C GLN A 32 -11.02 0.40 3.72
N ALA A 33 -10.50 1.31 2.89
CA ALA A 33 -11.22 2.51 2.47
C ALA A 33 -12.46 2.17 1.63
N ILE A 34 -12.36 1.20 0.73
CA ILE A 34 -13.50 0.71 -0.07
C ILE A 34 -14.56 0.11 0.85
N ALA A 35 -14.18 -0.80 1.75
CA ALA A 35 -15.11 -1.43 2.69
C ALA A 35 -15.82 -0.40 3.60
N PHE A 36 -15.06 0.60 4.09
CA PHE A 36 -15.64 1.70 4.87
C PHE A 36 -16.63 2.53 4.05
N ALA A 37 -16.33 2.82 2.79
CA ALA A 37 -17.22 3.59 1.92
C ALA A 37 -18.51 2.82 1.60
N GLN A 38 -18.42 1.51 1.37
CA GLN A 38 -19.58 0.63 1.17
C GLN A 38 -20.50 0.66 2.39
N ALA A 39 -19.96 0.42 3.59
CA ALA A 39 -20.73 0.44 4.83
C ALA A 39 -21.35 1.81 5.18
N ARG A 40 -20.84 2.91 4.61
CA ARG A 40 -21.39 4.27 4.82
C ARG A 40 -22.54 4.60 3.86
N LEU A 41 -22.61 3.93 2.71
CA LEU A 41 -23.59 4.20 1.65
C LEU A 41 -24.77 3.22 1.68
N GLU A 42 -24.67 2.14 2.46
CA GLU A 42 -25.82 1.34 2.92
C GLU A 42 -26.67 2.12 3.94
#